data_AF-A0A603V5P3-F1
#
_entry.id   AF-A0A603V5P3-F1
#
_cell.length_a   1.000
_cell.length_b   1.000
_cell.length_c   1.000
_cell.angle_alpha   90.00
_cell.angle_beta   90.00
_cell.angle_gamma   90.00
#
_symmetry.space_group_name_H-M   'P 1'
#
loop_
_entity.id
_entity.type
_entity.pdbx_description
1 polymer ?
#
loop_
_entity_poly.entity_id
_entity_poly.type
_entity_poly.pdbx_seq_one_letter_code
_entity_poly.pdbx_strand_id
1 'polypeptide(L)'
;MNDQIYQRIEDSARFRELVEKRQRFATILSVIMLAVYISFILLIAFAPGWLGTPLHTGTSVTRGIPIGVGVIVISFVLTGIYIWRANGEFDRLNNAVLHEVKVL
;
A
#
# COMPACT_ATOMS: atom_id res chain seq x y z
N MET A 1 -7.68 33.55 16.47
CA MET A 1 -6.35 34.02 15.98
C MET A 1 -5.43 32.86 15.56
N ASN A 2 -5.99 31.68 15.23
CA ASN A 2 -5.24 30.54 14.68
C ASN A 2 -5.87 30.04 13.37
N ASP A 3 -7.17 30.23 13.19
CA ASP A 3 -7.95 29.73 12.04
C ASP A 3 -7.52 30.32 10.68
N GLN A 4 -7.01 31.56 10.64
CA GLN A 4 -6.57 32.19 9.39
C GLN A 4 -5.25 31.63 8.84
N ILE A 5 -4.41 31.03 9.68
CA ILE A 5 -3.18 30.36 9.25
C ILE A 5 -3.52 28.97 8.71
N TYR A 6 -4.44 28.25 9.37
CA TYR A 6 -4.95 26.96 8.88
C TYR A 6 -5.66 27.11 7.52
N GLN A 7 -6.51 28.12 7.36
CA GLN A 7 -7.20 28.37 6.09
C GLN A 7 -6.24 28.74 4.94
N ARG A 8 -5.17 29.51 5.20
CA ARG A 8 -4.16 29.85 4.18
C ARG A 8 -3.29 28.67 3.75
N ILE A 9 -3.13 27.67 4.61
CA ILE A 9 -2.39 26.43 4.30
C ILE A 9 -3.30 25.44 3.55
N GLU A 10 -4.58 25.39 3.92
CA GLU A 10 -5.63 24.58 3.27
C GLU A 10 -5.95 25.08 1.84
N ASP A 11 -5.85 26.40 1.60
CA ASP A 11 -5.95 27.03 0.27
C ASP A 11 -4.67 26.94 -0.58
N SER A 12 -3.58 26.38 -0.05
CA SER A 12 -2.38 26.21 -0.86
C SER A 12 -2.63 25.12 -1.92
N ALA A 13 -2.82 25.54 -3.16
CA ALA A 13 -3.01 24.65 -4.32
C ALA A 13 -1.95 23.51 -4.37
N ARG A 14 -0.76 23.79 -3.84
CA ARG A 14 0.36 22.85 -3.72
C ARG A 14 0.11 21.71 -2.73
N PHE A 15 -0.56 21.94 -1.59
CA PHE A 15 -0.91 20.88 -0.62
C PHE A 15 -2.02 19.99 -1.15
N ARG A 16 -3.00 20.58 -1.84
CA ARG A 16 -4.10 19.87 -2.48
C ARG A 16 -3.63 18.97 -3.63
N GLU A 17 -2.68 19.44 -4.44
CA GLU A 17 -2.05 18.65 -5.52
C GLU A 17 -1.21 17.47 -4.99
N LEU A 18 -0.61 17.62 -3.81
CA LEU A 18 0.14 16.56 -3.12
C LEU A 18 -0.82 15.50 -2.56
N VAL A 19 -1.88 15.93 -1.88
CA VAL A 19 -2.93 15.04 -1.35
C VAL A 19 -3.60 14.26 -2.49
N GLU A 20 -3.92 14.88 -3.62
CA GLU A 20 -4.50 14.18 -4.78
C GLU A 20 -3.54 13.13 -5.37
N LYS A 21 -2.25 13.45 -5.52
CA LYS A 21 -1.25 12.49 -6.02
C LYS A 21 -1.10 11.30 -5.07
N ARG A 22 -1.09 11.54 -3.77
CA ARG A 22 -1.05 10.49 -2.74
C ARG A 22 -2.32 9.65 -2.74
N GLN A 23 -3.48 10.30 -2.83
CA GLN A 23 -4.78 9.62 -2.87
C GLN A 23 -4.87 8.71 -4.10
N ARG A 24 -4.48 9.19 -5.28
CA ARG A 24 -4.48 8.38 -6.51
C ARG A 24 -3.58 7.14 -6.36
N PHE A 25 -2.41 7.30 -5.75
CA PHE A 25 -1.51 6.18 -5.49
C PHE A 25 -2.11 5.17 -4.50
N ALA A 26 -2.67 5.64 -3.39
CA ALA A 26 -3.36 4.81 -2.40
C ALA A 26 -4.53 4.04 -3.04
N THR A 27 -5.31 4.70 -3.90
CA THR A 27 -6.41 4.07 -4.64
C THR A 27 -5.91 2.99 -5.58
N ILE A 28 -4.83 3.23 -6.35
CA ILE A 28 -4.26 2.21 -7.23
C ILE A 28 -3.80 0.99 -6.43
N LEU A 29 -3.07 1.19 -5.33
CA LEU A 29 -2.62 0.08 -4.48
C LEU A 29 -3.80 -0.69 -3.87
N SER A 30 -4.85 0.02 -3.46
CA SER A 30 -6.08 -0.60 -2.95
C SER A 30 -6.77 -1.45 -4.02
N VAL A 31 -6.89 -0.95 -5.25
CA VAL A 31 -7.44 -1.70 -6.39
C VAL A 31 -6.60 -2.94 -6.71
N ILE A 32 -5.27 -2.82 -6.69
CA ILE A 32 -4.36 -3.96 -6.89
C ILE A 32 -4.58 -5.01 -5.79
N MET A 33 -4.65 -4.59 -4.53
CA MET A 33 -4.87 -5.50 -3.41
C MET A 33 -6.23 -6.20 -3.52
N LEU A 34 -7.28 -5.45 -3.88
CA LEU A 34 -8.60 -6.00 -4.12
C LEU A 34 -8.60 -7.03 -5.25
N ALA A 35 -7.91 -6.74 -6.36
CA ALA A 35 -7.78 -7.66 -7.48
C ALA A 35 -7.08 -8.96 -7.08
N VAL A 36 -5.95 -8.87 -6.37
CA VAL A 36 -5.22 -10.04 -5.84
C VAL A 36 -6.13 -10.87 -4.92
N TYR A 37 -6.89 -10.22 -4.05
CA TYR A 37 -7.78 -10.89 -3.11
C TYR A 37 -8.92 -11.63 -3.82
N ILE A 38 -9.58 -10.96 -4.77
CA ILE A 38 -10.64 -11.57 -5.59
C ILE A 38 -10.07 -12.73 -6.41
N SER A 39 -8.92 -12.57 -7.06
CA SER A 39 -8.26 -13.64 -7.81
C SER A 39 -7.97 -14.86 -6.93
N PHE A 40 -7.50 -14.65 -5.70
CA PHE A 40 -7.23 -15.74 -4.76
C PHE A 40 -8.52 -16.46 -4.32
N ILE A 41 -9.58 -15.71 -4.01
CA ILE A 41 -10.89 -16.28 -3.68
C ILE A 41 -11.44 -17.10 -4.85
N LEU A 42 -11.37 -16.58 -6.08
CA LEU A 42 -11.79 -17.29 -7.28
C LEU A 42 -10.99 -18.58 -7.48
N LEU A 43 -9.68 -18.54 -7.26
CA LEU A 43 -8.83 -19.73 -7.36
C LEU A 43 -9.26 -20.82 -6.35
N ILE A 44 -9.57 -20.43 -5.11
CA ILE A 44 -10.09 -21.34 -4.08
C ILE A 44 -11.46 -21.90 -4.47
N ALA A 45 -12.35 -21.06 -5.00
CA ALA A 45 -13.72 -21.46 -5.35
C ALA A 45 -13.80 -22.39 -6.56
N PHE A 46 -13.04 -22.09 -7.63
CA PHE A 46 -13.12 -22.81 -8.90
C PHE A 46 -12.10 -23.94 -9.04
N ALA A 47 -10.95 -23.87 -8.35
CA ALA A 47 -9.88 -24.85 -8.45
C ALA A 47 -9.42 -25.44 -7.10
N PRO A 48 -10.33 -25.79 -6.16
CA PRO A 48 -9.94 -26.31 -4.85
C PRO A 48 -9.15 -27.62 -4.96
N GLY A 49 -9.48 -28.48 -5.93
CA GLY A 49 -8.76 -29.73 -6.18
C GLY A 49 -7.33 -29.50 -6.67
N TRP A 50 -7.09 -28.44 -7.44
CA TRP A 50 -5.75 -28.09 -7.92
C TRP A 50 -4.89 -27.49 -6.79
N LEU A 51 -5.46 -26.61 -5.96
CA LEU A 51 -4.79 -26.15 -4.75
C LEU A 51 -4.50 -27.29 -3.78
N GLY A 52 -5.42 -28.25 -3.67
CA GLY A 52 -5.33 -29.42 -2.81
C GLY A 52 -4.34 -30.48 -3.30
N THR A 53 -3.79 -30.36 -4.52
CA THR A 53 -2.79 -31.32 -4.99
C THR A 53 -1.52 -31.22 -4.14
N PRO A 54 -1.01 -32.36 -3.62
CA PRO A 54 0.27 -32.40 -2.92
C PRO A 54 1.42 -31.93 -3.82
N LEU A 55 2.36 -31.18 -3.25
CA LEU A 55 3.59 -30.75 -3.94
C LEU A 55 4.58 -31.90 -4.16
N HIS A 56 4.52 -32.93 -3.31
CA HIS A 56 5.38 -34.12 -3.39
C HIS A 56 4.60 -35.36 -2.96
N THR A 57 4.91 -36.51 -3.58
CA THR A 57 4.36 -37.80 -3.18
C THR A 57 4.81 -38.13 -1.75
N GLY A 58 3.86 -38.11 -0.81
CA GLY A 58 4.10 -38.40 0.62
C GLY A 58 4.04 -37.22 1.57
N THR A 59 3.75 -36.00 1.10
CA THR A 59 3.68 -34.80 1.96
C THR A 59 2.26 -34.21 1.98
N SER A 60 1.80 -33.75 3.15
CA SER A 60 0.51 -33.06 3.31
C SER A 60 0.53 -31.59 2.84
N VAL A 61 1.66 -31.11 2.30
CA VAL A 61 1.79 -29.73 1.80
C VAL A 61 1.19 -29.66 0.41
N THR A 62 0.08 -28.95 0.32
CA THR A 62 -0.66 -28.74 -0.93
C THR A 62 -0.16 -27.48 -1.65
N ARG A 63 -0.33 -27.41 -2.97
CA ARG A 63 0.07 -26.25 -3.80
C ARG A 63 -0.58 -24.93 -3.34
N GLY A 64 -1.71 -25.02 -2.64
CA GLY A 64 -2.38 -23.88 -2.05
C GLY A 64 -1.55 -23.13 -1.01
N ILE A 65 -0.70 -23.84 -0.25
CA ILE A 65 0.12 -23.22 0.79
C ILE A 65 1.14 -22.23 0.18
N PRO A 66 2.00 -22.62 -0.79
CA PRO A 66 2.89 -21.67 -1.46
C PRO A 66 2.17 -20.48 -2.09
N ILE A 67 0.99 -20.71 -2.70
CA ILE A 67 0.22 -19.62 -3.31
C ILE A 67 -0.30 -18.65 -2.25
N GLY A 68 -0.86 -19.15 -1.15
CA GLY A 68 -1.29 -18.32 -0.03
C GLY A 68 -0.13 -17.52 0.57
N VAL A 69 1.04 -18.15 0.76
CA VAL A 69 2.26 -17.47 1.20
C VAL A 69 2.68 -16.39 0.20
N GLY A 70 2.60 -16.66 -1.10
CA GLY A 70 2.86 -15.67 -2.15
C GLY A 70 1.96 -14.45 -2.04
N VAL A 71 0.66 -14.64 -1.80
CA VAL A 71 -0.30 -13.54 -1.58
C VAL A 71 0.08 -12.71 -0.35
N ILE A 72 0.47 -13.36 0.75
CA ILE A 72 0.93 -12.67 1.97
C ILE A 72 2.18 -11.82 1.67
N VAL A 73 3.18 -12.39 1.00
CA VAL A 73 4.41 -11.67 0.63
C VAL A 73 4.10 -10.47 -0.25
N ILE A 74 3.25 -10.63 -1.27
CA ILE A 74 2.80 -9.53 -2.14
C ILE A 74 2.11 -8.43 -1.33
N SER A 75 1.30 -8.79 -0.33
CA SER A 75 0.58 -7.85 0.52
C SER A 75 1.55 -7.02 1.37
N PHE A 76 2.58 -7.65 1.94
CA PHE A 76 3.66 -6.95 2.65
C PHE A 76 4.45 -6.02 1.72
N VAL A 77 4.79 -6.46 0.51
CA VAL A 77 5.52 -5.64 -0.47
C VAL A 77 4.69 -4.42 -0.87
N LEU A 78 3.40 -4.60 -1.19
CA LEU A 78 2.49 -3.49 -1.52
C LEU A 78 2.38 -2.50 -0.35
N THR A 79 2.26 -3.00 0.87
CA THR A 79 2.20 -2.16 2.08
C THR A 79 3.52 -1.41 2.29
N GLY A 80 4.67 -2.04 2.08
CA GLY A 80 5.98 -1.40 2.16
C GLY A 80 6.17 -0.31 1.11
N ILE A 81 5.77 -0.58 -0.14
CA ILE A 81 5.77 0.40 -1.23
C ILE A 81 4.87 1.60 -0.87
N TYR A 82 3.68 1.33 -0.32
CA TYR A 82 2.78 2.39 0.15
C TYR A 82 3.44 3.26 1.22
N ILE A 83 3.99 2.65 2.27
CA ILE A 83 4.63 3.35 3.39
C ILE A 83 5.81 4.17 2.89
N TRP A 84 6.70 3.59 2.08
CA TRP A 84 7.86 4.31 1.55
C TRP A 84 7.44 5.52 0.71
N ARG A 85 6.42 5.36 -0.15
CA ARG A 85 5.91 6.44 -0.98
C ARG A 85 5.20 7.53 -0.17
N ALA A 86 4.43 7.15 0.85
CA ALA A 86 3.73 8.07 1.74
C ALA A 86 4.70 8.81 2.69
N ASN A 87 5.74 8.13 3.17
CA ASN A 87 6.74 8.73 4.05
C ASN A 87 7.70 9.66 3.32
N GLY A 88 7.98 9.45 2.03
CA GLY A 88 8.79 10.39 1.24
C GLY A 88 8.19 11.81 1.13
N GLU A 89 6.89 11.94 1.38
CA GLU A 89 6.19 13.23 1.46
C GLU A 89 6.33 13.87 2.85
N PHE A 90 6.34 13.03 3.90
CA PHE A 90 6.63 13.43 5.27
C PHE A 90 8.07 13.91 5.41
N ASP A 91 9.05 13.22 4.82
CA ASP A 91 10.46 13.65 4.81
C ASP A 91 10.65 14.98 4.08
N ARG A 92 9.81 15.28 3.08
CA ARG A 92 9.85 16.57 2.37
C ARG A 92 9.32 17.73 3.23
N LEU A 93 8.29 17.46 4.03
CA LEU A 93 7.79 18.40 5.05
C LEU A 93 8.81 18.57 6.19
N ASN A 94 9.40 17.46 6.65
CA ASN A 94 10.38 17.47 7.74
C ASN A 94 11.65 18.23 7.37
N ASN A 95 12.14 18.06 6.13
CA ASN A 95 13.28 18.84 5.61
C ASN A 95 12.97 20.33 5.48
N ALA A 96 11.73 20.72 5.17
CA ALA A 96 11.36 22.13 5.10
C ALA A 96 11.39 22.78 6.50
N VAL A 97 10.86 22.08 7.52
CA VAL A 97 10.87 22.56 8.91
C VAL A 97 12.28 22.62 9.50
N LEU A 98 13.11 21.60 9.25
CA LEU A 98 14.50 21.58 9.71
C LEU A 98 15.35 22.69 9.09
N HIS A 99 15.05 23.10 7.85
CA HIS A 99 15.75 24.19 7.18
C HIS A 99 15.33 25.58 7.69
N GLU A 100 14.11 25.73 8.22
CA GLU A 100 13.67 26.96 8.91
C GLU A 100 14.32 27.11 10.28
N VAL A 101 14.39 26.02 11.06
CA VAL A 101 14.96 26.06 12.43
C VAL A 101 16.47 26.24 12.42
N LYS A 102 17.18 25.82 11.37
CA LYS A 102 18.64 25.96 11.26
C LYS A 102 19.10 27.33 10.75
N VAL A 103 18.17 28.19 10.33
CA VAL A 103 18.45 29.57 9.86
C VAL A 103 18.19 30.61 10.98
N LEU A 104 17.62 30.19 12.11
CA LEU A 104 17.57 30.95 13.37
C LEU A 104 18.78 30.62 14.25
#